data_AF-A0A2K6BV74-F1
#
_entry.id   AF-A0A2K6BV74-F1
#
_cell.length_a   1.000
_cell.length_b   1.000
_cell.length_c   1.000
_cell.angle_alpha   90.00
_cell.angle_beta   90.00
_cell.angle_gamma   90.00
#
_symmetry.space_group_name_H-M   'P 1'
#
loop_
_entity.id
_entity.type
_entity.pdbx_description
1 polymer ?
#
loop_
_entity_poly.entity_id
_entity_poly.type
_entity_poly.pdbx_seq_one_letter_code
_entity_poly.pdbx_strand_id
1 'polypeptide(L)'
;MDAALLLNVEGVKKTILHGGTGELPNFITGSRVIFHFRTMKCDEERTVIDDSRQVDQPMHIIIGNMFKLEVWEILLTSMRVHEVAEFWCDTIHTGVYPILSRSLRQMAQGKDPTEWHVHTCGLANMFAYHTLGYEDLDELQKEPQPLIFVIELLQVDAPSDYQRETWNLSNHEKMKVVPVLHGEGNRLFKLGRYEEASSKYQEAIICLRNLQTKEKPWEVQWLKLEKMINTLTLNYCQCLLKKEEYYEVLEHTSDILRHHPGIVKAYYVRARAHAEVWNEAEAKADLQKVLELEPSMQKAVRRELRLLENRRRPGCSLPSGLVLSGSSCVDSSPSDASGCLKTGKRGSGLGNP
;
A
#
# COMPACT_ATOMS: atom_id res chain seq x y z
N MET A 1 -6.74 31.81 33.25
CA MET A 1 -6.76 30.77 32.21
C MET A 1 -5.33 30.42 31.92
N ASP A 2 -4.80 29.44 32.65
CA ASP A 2 -3.43 28.94 32.43
C ASP A 2 -3.43 28.14 31.13
N ALA A 3 -3.15 28.82 30.02
CA ALA A 3 -2.90 28.18 28.75
C ALA A 3 -1.60 27.39 28.86
N ALA A 4 -1.72 26.11 29.16
CA ALA A 4 -0.60 25.21 29.07
C ALA A 4 -0.24 24.99 27.60
N LEU A 5 0.88 25.60 27.21
CA LEU A 5 1.45 25.55 25.88
C LEU A 5 2.80 24.87 26.00
N LEU A 6 2.91 23.65 25.48
CA LEU A 6 4.21 23.05 25.16
C LEU A 6 4.53 23.39 23.70
N LEU A 7 5.64 24.08 23.43
CA LEU A 7 6.09 24.39 22.06
C LEU A 7 5.00 25.05 21.19
N ASN A 8 4.17 25.92 21.77
CA ASN A 8 3.01 26.58 21.13
C ASN A 8 1.87 25.63 20.71
N VAL A 9 1.82 24.41 21.25
CA VAL A 9 0.72 23.47 21.03
C VAL A 9 -0.28 23.60 22.16
N GLU A 10 -1.50 24.01 21.81
CA GLU A 10 -2.62 24.11 22.74
C GLU A 10 -3.02 22.73 23.25
N GLY A 11 -3.48 22.64 24.51
CA GLY A 11 -4.00 21.40 25.07
C GLY A 11 -2.94 20.36 25.44
N VAL A 12 -1.68 20.76 25.61
CA VAL A 12 -0.59 19.86 26.05
C VAL A 12 0.12 20.44 27.27
N LYS A 13 0.19 19.66 28.35
CA LYS A 13 0.92 19.97 29.58
C LYS A 13 2.04 18.96 29.77
N LYS A 14 3.28 19.43 29.89
CA LYS A 14 4.45 18.59 30.19
C LYS A 14 4.88 18.77 31.63
N THR A 15 5.12 17.67 32.32
CA THR A 15 5.74 17.60 33.63
C THR A 15 6.94 16.64 33.55
N ILE A 16 8.14 17.14 33.79
CA ILE A 16 9.35 16.31 33.80
C ILE A 16 9.42 15.55 35.12
N LEU A 17 9.41 14.21 35.06
CA LEU A 17 9.56 13.33 36.21
C LEU A 17 11.04 12.96 36.45
N HIS A 18 11.82 12.82 35.38
CA HIS A 18 13.27 12.61 35.40
C HIS A 18 13.92 13.39 34.26
N GLY A 19 14.92 14.23 34.55
CA GLY A 19 15.46 15.24 33.63
C GLY A 19 16.34 14.77 32.47
N GLY A 20 16.58 13.46 32.36
CA GLY A 20 17.41 12.88 31.31
C GLY A 20 18.88 13.31 31.37
N THR A 21 19.59 13.09 30.26
CA THR A 21 21.05 13.30 30.15
C THR A 21 21.38 14.08 28.88
N GLY A 22 22.50 14.81 28.93
CA GLY A 22 23.01 15.56 27.79
C GLY A 22 22.16 16.77 27.38
N GLU A 23 22.43 17.26 26.17
CA GLU A 23 21.64 18.32 25.52
C GLU A 23 20.42 17.75 24.81
N LEU A 24 19.49 18.62 24.42
CA LEU A 24 18.32 18.21 23.62
C LEU A 24 18.81 17.66 22.27
N PRO A 25 18.44 16.43 21.89
CA PRO A 25 18.84 15.86 20.60
C PRO A 25 18.39 16.71 19.43
N ASN A 26 19.17 16.71 18.35
CA ASN A 26 18.75 17.34 17.11
C ASN A 26 17.85 16.38 16.32
N PHE A 27 16.54 16.53 16.46
CA PHE A 27 15.55 15.72 15.78
C PHE A 27 15.39 16.15 14.30
N ILE A 28 16.21 15.57 13.42
CA ILE A 28 16.08 15.78 11.97
C ILE A 28 15.08 14.82 11.34
N THR A 29 14.50 15.20 10.18
CA THR A 29 13.53 14.36 9.49
C THR A 29 14.06 12.95 9.22
N GLY A 30 13.25 12.00 9.67
CA GLY A 30 13.46 10.57 9.72
C GLY A 30 14.44 10.08 10.78
N SER A 31 14.79 10.87 11.79
CA SER A 31 15.48 10.33 12.97
C SER A 31 14.60 9.23 13.58
N ARG A 32 15.21 8.11 13.99
CA ARG A 32 14.49 7.04 14.68
C ARG A 32 14.54 7.30 16.18
N VAL A 33 13.37 7.47 16.77
CA VAL A 33 13.23 7.77 18.20
C VAL A 33 12.69 6.52 18.87
N ILE A 34 13.45 5.97 19.83
CA ILE A 34 13.12 4.75 20.56
C ILE A 34 12.76 5.15 22.00
N PHE A 35 11.61 4.68 22.49
CA PHE A 35 11.07 5.09 23.78
C PHE A 35 10.17 4.02 24.39
N HIS A 36 10.04 4.06 25.71
CA HIS A 36 8.94 3.42 26.41
C HIS A 36 7.82 4.43 26.64
N PHE A 37 6.59 3.96 26.60
CA PHE A 37 5.42 4.74 26.97
C PHE A 37 4.47 3.94 27.86
N ARG A 38 3.70 4.67 28.65
CA ARG A 38 2.52 4.21 29.39
C ARG A 38 1.41 5.24 29.20
N THR A 39 0.25 4.78 28.71
CA THR A 39 -0.93 5.63 28.50
C THR A 39 -1.97 5.34 29.56
N MET A 40 -2.55 6.39 30.14
CA MET A 40 -3.54 6.31 31.21
C MET A 40 -4.71 7.26 30.95
N LYS A 41 -5.89 6.90 31.49
CA LYS A 41 -7.04 7.80 31.60
C LYS A 41 -6.76 8.91 32.63
N CYS A 42 -7.50 10.01 32.54
CA CYS A 42 -7.43 11.12 33.51
C CYS A 42 -8.37 10.94 34.71
N ASP A 43 -8.77 9.71 35.02
CA ASP A 43 -9.58 9.37 36.19
C ASP A 43 -8.75 9.37 37.47
N GLU A 44 -9.43 9.30 38.63
CA GLU A 44 -8.77 9.34 39.95
C GLU A 44 -7.75 8.21 40.13
N GLU A 45 -8.06 7.04 39.56
CA GLU A 45 -7.22 5.83 39.62
C GLU A 45 -6.10 5.79 38.57
N ARG A 46 -6.07 6.76 37.63
CA ARG A 46 -5.15 6.77 36.48
C ARG A 46 -5.12 5.42 35.75
N THR A 47 -6.29 4.94 35.35
CA THR A 47 -6.49 3.63 34.72
C THR A 47 -5.56 3.46 33.52
N VAL A 48 -4.74 2.41 33.53
CA VAL A 48 -3.77 2.13 32.47
C VAL A 48 -4.48 1.55 31.25
N ILE A 49 -4.21 2.11 30.08
CA ILE A 49 -4.72 1.64 28.80
C ILE A 49 -3.68 0.78 28.08
N ASP A 50 -2.44 1.28 28.00
CA ASP A 50 -1.34 0.57 27.36
C ASP A 50 -0.03 0.86 28.10
N ASP A 51 0.86 -0.13 28.15
CA ASP A 51 2.18 -0.01 28.77
C ASP A 51 3.19 -0.87 28.01
N SER A 52 4.12 -0.20 27.31
CA SER A 52 5.18 -0.87 26.53
C SER A 52 6.13 -1.71 27.39
N ARG A 53 6.24 -1.44 28.70
CA ARG A 53 7.11 -2.22 29.59
C ARG A 53 6.51 -3.56 29.98
N GLN A 54 5.19 -3.74 29.91
CA GLN A 54 4.55 -5.02 30.20
C GLN A 54 4.93 -6.11 29.17
N VAL A 55 5.29 -5.70 27.96
CA VAL A 55 5.72 -6.60 26.87
C VAL A 55 7.23 -6.54 26.61
N ASP A 56 7.98 -5.82 27.46
CA ASP A 56 9.43 -5.60 27.36
C ASP A 56 9.90 -5.20 25.94
N GLN A 57 9.06 -4.44 25.23
CA GLN A 57 9.31 -4.04 23.85
C GLN A 57 9.19 -2.52 23.72
N PRO A 58 10.31 -1.80 23.58
CA PRO A 58 10.26 -0.36 23.36
C PRO A 58 9.67 -0.06 21.99
N MET A 59 8.94 1.04 21.91
CA MET A 59 8.38 1.52 20.67
C MET A 59 9.40 2.40 19.94
N HIS A 60 9.30 2.46 18.62
CA HIS A 60 10.02 3.47 17.86
C HIS A 60 9.08 4.21 16.90
N ILE A 61 9.38 5.49 16.69
CA ILE A 61 8.78 6.30 15.62
C ILE A 61 9.87 6.95 14.78
N ILE A 62 9.50 7.31 13.55
CA ILE A 62 10.38 8.02 12.63
C ILE A 62 9.87 9.45 12.48
N ILE A 63 10.67 10.43 12.90
CA ILE A 63 10.29 11.85 12.89
C ILE A 63 9.93 12.32 11.47
N GLY A 64 8.80 13.01 11.30
CA GLY A 64 8.38 13.54 10.00
C GLY A 64 7.76 12.51 9.04
N ASN A 65 7.49 11.29 9.50
CA ASN A 65 6.76 10.28 8.69
C ASN A 65 5.22 10.35 8.87
N MET A 66 4.69 11.44 9.44
CA MET A 66 3.26 11.61 9.77
C MET A 66 2.71 10.39 10.51
N PHE A 67 3.23 10.16 11.72
CA PHE A 67 2.73 9.11 12.59
C PHE A 67 1.22 9.29 12.87
N LYS A 68 0.47 8.18 13.06
CA LYS A 68 -1.00 8.21 13.25
C LYS A 68 -1.46 9.15 14.36
N LEU A 69 -0.60 9.40 15.35
CA LEU A 69 -0.84 10.31 16.46
C LEU A 69 0.22 11.42 16.44
N GLU A 70 -0.05 12.49 15.70
CA GLU A 70 0.91 13.57 15.43
C GLU A 70 1.46 14.23 16.69
N VAL A 71 0.65 14.33 17.76
CA VAL A 71 1.06 14.94 19.03
C VAL A 71 2.29 14.23 19.62
N TRP A 72 2.47 12.92 19.41
CA TRP A 72 3.62 12.19 19.97
C TRP A 72 4.96 12.66 19.39
N GLU A 73 5.02 13.06 18.12
CA GLU A 73 6.24 13.66 17.57
C GLU A 73 6.60 14.95 18.33
N ILE A 74 5.60 15.75 18.71
CA ILE A 74 5.78 16.98 19.50
C ILE A 74 6.24 16.66 20.92
N LEU A 75 5.63 15.66 21.56
CA LEU A 75 6.02 15.26 22.93
C LEU A 75 7.48 14.79 22.95
N LEU A 76 7.84 13.89 22.04
CA LEU A 76 9.17 13.27 21.97
C LEU A 76 10.27 14.26 21.59
N THR A 77 10.01 15.17 20.66
CA THR A 77 10.98 16.20 20.25
C THR A 77 11.25 17.25 21.33
N SER A 78 10.43 17.28 22.38
CA SER A 78 10.66 18.12 23.57
C SER A 78 11.58 17.48 24.62
N MET A 79 11.95 16.20 24.47
CA MET A 79 12.61 15.39 25.51
C MET A 79 14.11 15.19 25.27
N ARG A 80 14.87 15.10 26.36
CA ARG A 80 16.27 14.65 26.37
C ARG A 80 16.36 13.12 26.44
N VAL A 81 17.51 12.57 26.03
CA VAL A 81 17.76 11.12 26.15
C VAL A 81 17.77 10.72 27.62
N HIS A 82 17.07 9.63 27.95
CA HIS A 82 16.76 9.14 29.31
C HIS A 82 15.87 10.07 30.15
N GLU A 83 15.22 11.06 29.53
CA GLU A 83 14.18 11.84 30.19
C GLU A 83 12.92 10.99 30.38
N VAL A 84 12.30 11.10 31.55
CA VAL A 84 10.96 10.58 31.81
C VAL A 84 10.04 11.77 32.03
N ALA A 85 9.00 11.91 31.21
CA ALA A 85 8.06 13.01 31.30
C ALA A 85 6.61 12.52 31.23
N GLU A 86 5.77 13.14 32.05
CA GLU A 86 4.33 13.00 32.00
C GLU A 86 3.75 14.11 31.13
N PHE A 87 2.92 13.73 30.17
CA PHE A 87 2.22 14.63 29.28
C PHE A 87 0.73 14.44 29.45
N TRP A 88 0.03 15.48 29.89
CA TRP A 88 -1.42 15.53 29.79
C TRP A 88 -1.80 16.13 28.43
N CYS A 89 -2.61 15.42 27.66
CA CYS A 89 -3.06 15.80 26.33
C CYS A 89 -4.59 15.87 26.30
N ASP A 90 -5.11 17.02 25.87
CA ASP A 90 -6.53 17.25 25.69
C ASP A 90 -7.13 16.39 24.57
N THR A 91 -8.46 16.24 24.59
CA THR A 91 -9.24 15.44 23.65
C THR A 91 -8.98 15.80 22.18
N ILE A 92 -8.60 17.05 21.89
CA ILE A 92 -8.22 17.48 20.53
C ILE A 92 -7.07 16.66 19.93
N HIS A 93 -6.21 16.09 20.77
CA HIS A 93 -5.05 15.30 20.34
C HIS A 93 -5.27 13.79 20.44
N THR A 94 -6.17 13.34 21.32
CA THR A 94 -6.28 11.91 21.69
C THR A 94 -7.32 11.12 20.91
N GLY A 95 -8.14 11.77 20.06
CA GLY A 95 -9.24 11.11 19.36
C GLY A 95 -8.84 9.92 18.46
N VAL A 96 -7.61 9.90 17.96
CA VAL A 96 -7.07 8.79 17.14
C VAL A 96 -6.34 7.72 17.95
N TYR A 97 -6.20 7.91 19.26
CA TYR A 97 -5.50 6.99 20.16
C TYR A 97 -6.10 5.57 20.17
N PRO A 98 -7.43 5.35 20.21
CA PRO A 98 -8.00 4.00 20.19
C PRO A 98 -7.54 3.17 18.97
N ILE A 99 -7.48 3.81 17.80
CA ILE A 99 -7.04 3.16 16.55
C ILE A 99 -5.55 2.82 16.62
N LEU A 100 -4.74 3.70 17.20
CA LEU A 100 -3.32 3.45 17.43
C LEU A 100 -3.11 2.29 18.43
N SER A 101 -3.76 2.35 19.59
CA SER A 101 -3.68 1.33 20.64
C SER A 101 -4.02 -0.07 20.10
N ARG A 102 -5.06 -0.20 19.27
CA ARG A 102 -5.37 -1.46 18.58
C ARG A 102 -4.18 -1.97 17.76
N SER A 103 -3.56 -1.11 16.95
CA SER A 103 -2.36 -1.49 16.17
C SER A 103 -1.19 -1.89 17.08
N LEU A 104 -0.98 -1.21 18.20
CA LEU A 104 0.07 -1.54 19.16
C LEU A 104 -0.13 -2.93 19.79
N ARG A 105 -1.38 -3.23 20.21
CA ARG A 105 -1.74 -4.53 20.78
C ARG A 105 -1.58 -5.67 19.77
N GLN A 106 -1.90 -5.44 18.50
CA GLN A 106 -1.70 -6.42 17.42
C GLN A 106 -0.21 -6.68 17.16
N MET A 107 0.60 -5.63 17.13
CA MET A 107 2.06 -5.74 16.98
C MET A 107 2.68 -6.54 18.13
N ALA A 108 2.25 -6.30 19.37
CA ALA A 108 2.71 -7.07 20.53
C ALA A 108 2.36 -8.57 20.44
N GLN A 109 1.32 -8.93 19.69
CA GLN A 109 0.95 -10.33 19.40
C GLN A 109 1.67 -10.92 18.18
N GLY A 110 2.60 -10.18 17.55
CA GLY A 110 3.33 -10.61 16.36
C GLY A 110 2.47 -10.64 15.08
N LYS A 111 1.29 -9.99 15.08
CA LYS A 111 0.45 -9.85 13.89
C LYS A 111 0.85 -8.60 13.10
N ASP A 112 0.72 -8.67 11.77
CA ASP A 112 1.07 -7.56 10.90
C ASP A 112 0.11 -6.37 11.14
N PRO A 113 0.62 -5.17 11.52
CA PRO A 113 -0.22 -3.98 11.73
C PRO A 113 -0.94 -3.49 10.46
N THR A 114 -0.59 -4.00 9.28
CA THR A 114 -1.22 -3.70 7.98
C THR A 114 -2.24 -4.74 7.53
N GLU A 115 -2.45 -5.82 8.28
CA GLU A 115 -3.38 -6.93 7.96
C GLU A 115 -4.85 -6.48 7.83
N TRP A 116 -5.17 -5.23 8.19
CA TRP A 116 -6.50 -4.63 7.98
C TRP A 116 -6.74 -4.09 6.55
N HIS A 117 -5.72 -3.97 5.69
CA HIS A 117 -5.91 -3.60 4.27
C HIS A 117 -6.44 -4.76 3.41
N VAL A 118 -7.20 -5.69 3.99
CA VAL A 118 -8.01 -6.61 3.20
C VAL A 118 -9.18 -5.79 2.63
N HIS A 119 -9.12 -5.58 1.32
CA HIS A 119 -10.12 -4.88 0.51
C HIS A 119 -11.47 -5.62 0.53
N THR A 120 -12.23 -5.51 1.62
CA THR A 120 -13.64 -5.95 1.66
C THR A 120 -14.55 -4.86 1.08
N CYS A 121 -15.07 -5.14 -0.10
CA CYS A 121 -15.93 -4.28 -0.91
C CYS A 121 -17.22 -3.85 -0.18
N GLY A 122 -17.52 -2.54 -0.22
CA GLY A 122 -18.85 -1.91 -0.35
C GLY A 122 -19.95 -2.09 0.72
N LEU A 123 -20.06 -3.23 1.40
CA LEU A 123 -21.20 -3.54 2.30
C LEU A 123 -20.78 -4.11 3.65
N ALA A 124 -19.63 -4.79 3.74
CA ALA A 124 -19.07 -5.24 5.02
C ALA A 124 -18.56 -4.08 5.89
N ASN A 125 -18.27 -2.93 5.28
CA ASN A 125 -17.73 -1.77 5.97
C ASN A 125 -18.76 -1.13 6.92
N MET A 126 -20.06 -1.18 6.62
CA MET A 126 -21.10 -0.54 7.46
C MET A 126 -21.25 -1.16 8.86
N PHE A 127 -20.91 -2.44 9.05
CA PHE A 127 -21.06 -3.14 10.34
C PHE A 127 -19.76 -3.21 11.17
N ALA A 128 -18.60 -2.88 10.58
CA ALA A 128 -17.30 -2.95 11.25
C ALA A 128 -16.93 -1.69 12.06
N TYR A 129 -17.78 -0.66 12.07
CA TYR A 129 -17.48 0.64 12.71
C TYR A 129 -17.82 0.72 14.21
N HIS A 130 -18.38 -0.33 14.82
CA HIS A 130 -18.81 -0.26 16.22
C HIS A 130 -17.84 -0.88 17.23
N THR A 131 -16.82 -1.61 16.76
CA THR A 131 -15.84 -2.24 17.66
C THR A 131 -14.46 -2.41 17.04
N LEU A 132 -13.44 -2.02 17.80
CA LEU A 132 -12.01 -2.27 17.61
C LEU A 132 -11.60 -3.67 18.12
N GLY A 133 -12.54 -4.43 18.68
CA GLY A 133 -12.30 -5.74 19.28
C GLY A 133 -11.81 -5.69 20.73
N TYR A 134 -11.82 -4.49 21.33
CA TYR A 134 -11.38 -4.23 22.71
C TYR A 134 -12.37 -3.28 23.36
N GLU A 135 -13.06 -3.74 24.42
CA GLU A 135 -14.14 -2.99 25.08
C GLU A 135 -13.67 -1.62 25.58
N ASP A 136 -12.48 -1.57 26.18
CA ASP A 136 -11.86 -0.35 26.69
C ASP A 136 -11.54 0.68 25.58
N LEU A 137 -11.13 0.22 24.40
CA LEU A 137 -10.88 1.08 23.24
C LEU A 137 -12.17 1.52 22.56
N ASP A 138 -13.20 0.67 22.56
CA ASP A 138 -14.52 0.99 22.03
C ASP A 138 -15.21 2.08 22.85
N GLU A 139 -15.09 2.00 24.18
CA GLU A 139 -15.52 3.04 25.09
C GLU A 139 -14.77 4.35 24.81
N LEU A 140 -13.44 4.30 24.71
CA LEU A 140 -12.61 5.47 24.45
C LEU A 140 -12.90 6.11 23.08
N GLN A 141 -13.32 5.31 22.10
CA GLN A 141 -13.75 5.81 20.79
C GLN A 141 -15.14 6.45 20.82
N LYS A 142 -16.07 5.90 21.62
CA LYS A 142 -17.41 6.46 21.80
C LYS A 142 -17.38 7.76 22.60
N GLU A 143 -16.56 7.81 23.63
CA GLU A 143 -16.39 8.95 24.53
C GLU A 143 -14.92 9.39 24.56
N PRO A 144 -14.49 10.19 23.56
CA PRO A 144 -13.16 10.77 23.54
C PRO A 144 -12.91 11.60 24.81
N GLN A 145 -11.76 11.37 25.45
CA GLN A 145 -11.36 12.05 26.67
C GLN A 145 -9.87 12.42 26.63
N PRO A 146 -9.42 13.37 27.48
CA PRO A 146 -8.00 13.65 27.66
C PRO A 146 -7.26 12.42 28.18
N LEU A 147 -6.00 12.26 27.77
CA LEU A 147 -5.15 11.14 28.17
C LEU A 147 -3.84 11.65 28.77
N ILE A 148 -3.25 10.80 29.62
CA ILE A 148 -1.93 11.02 30.19
C ILE A 148 -0.96 10.05 29.52
N PHE A 149 0.09 10.58 28.90
CA PHE A 149 1.20 9.81 28.36
C PHE A 149 2.43 10.00 29.25
N VAL A 150 2.89 8.92 29.88
CA VAL A 150 4.19 8.89 30.53
C VAL A 150 5.17 8.26 29.56
N ILE A 151 6.17 9.03 29.13
CA ILE A 151 7.14 8.61 28.12
C ILE A 151 8.54 8.64 28.74
N GLU A 152 9.31 7.61 28.45
CA GLU A 152 10.76 7.55 28.69
C GLU A 152 11.47 7.49 27.34
N LEU A 153 12.23 8.53 27.01
CA LEU A 153 13.02 8.56 25.78
C LEU A 153 14.30 7.75 25.98
N LEU A 154 14.51 6.67 25.21
CA LEU A 154 15.67 5.80 25.37
C LEU A 154 16.83 6.21 24.46
N GLN A 155 16.54 6.45 23.19
CA GLN A 155 17.56 6.67 22.17
C GLN A 155 17.00 7.44 20.98
N VAL A 156 17.87 8.22 20.33
CA VAL A 156 17.58 8.90 19.07
C VAL A 156 18.70 8.56 18.09
N ASP A 157 18.37 7.80 17.05
CA ASP A 157 19.31 7.45 16.00
C ASP A 157 19.20 8.44 14.84
N ALA A 158 20.35 8.90 14.34
CA ALA A 158 20.38 9.70 13.14
C ALA A 158 19.92 8.86 11.93
N PRO A 159 19.39 9.52 10.88
CA PRO A 159 19.08 8.90 9.59
C PRO A 159 20.12 7.94 9.02
N SER A 160 21.40 8.23 9.29
CA SER A 160 22.58 7.49 8.82
C SER A 160 22.89 6.24 9.64
N ASP A 161 22.38 6.18 10.87
CA ASP A 161 22.87 5.25 11.90
C ASP A 161 22.02 3.98 11.97
N TYR A 162 20.93 3.92 11.21
CA TYR A 162 20.10 2.73 11.06
C TYR A 162 19.76 2.48 9.59
N GLN A 163 19.63 1.20 9.23
CA GLN A 163 19.24 0.80 7.89
C GLN A 163 17.75 1.12 7.69
N ARG A 164 17.48 2.29 7.12
CA ARG A 164 16.12 2.80 6.87
C ARG A 164 15.38 1.88 5.91
N GLU A 165 14.34 1.23 6.41
CA GLU A 165 13.40 0.53 5.58
C GLU A 165 12.52 1.52 4.80
N THR A 166 12.28 1.23 3.52
CA THR A 166 11.76 2.17 2.51
C THR A 166 10.34 2.68 2.80
N TRP A 167 9.61 2.00 3.69
CA TRP A 167 8.28 2.38 4.15
C TRP A 167 8.26 3.61 5.07
N ASN A 168 9.39 3.97 5.70
CA ASN A 168 9.50 5.03 6.71
C ASN A 168 9.80 6.45 6.19
N LEU A 169 9.80 6.66 4.88
CA LEU A 169 10.15 7.95 4.27
C LEU A 169 8.95 8.90 4.14
N SER A 170 9.16 10.20 4.38
CA SER A 170 8.14 11.24 4.17
C SER A 170 7.71 11.32 2.69
N ASN A 171 6.55 11.91 2.40
CA ASN A 171 6.03 11.99 1.02
C ASN A 171 7.02 12.66 0.05
N HIS A 172 7.73 13.69 0.52
CA HIS A 172 8.73 14.41 -0.27
C HIS A 172 10.05 13.62 -0.44
N GLU A 173 10.44 12.82 0.55
CA GLU A 173 11.61 11.94 0.45
C GLU A 173 11.34 10.72 -0.42
N LYS A 174 10.13 10.15 -0.37
CA LYS A 174 9.69 9.05 -1.27
C LYS A 174 9.82 9.48 -2.74
N MET A 175 9.43 10.71 -3.07
CA MET A 175 9.62 11.29 -4.42
C MET A 175 11.08 11.42 -4.85
N LYS A 176 12.02 11.59 -3.91
CA LYS A 176 13.47 11.65 -4.20
C LYS A 176 14.11 10.26 -4.27
N VAL A 177 13.58 9.28 -3.53
CA VAL A 177 14.10 7.90 -3.50
C VAL A 177 13.68 7.10 -4.74
N VAL A 178 12.48 7.34 -5.26
CA VAL A 178 11.98 6.62 -6.44
C VAL A 178 12.90 6.74 -7.67
N PRO A 179 13.42 7.92 -8.06
CA PRO A 179 14.41 8.03 -9.14
C PRO A 179 15.69 7.25 -8.88
N VAL A 180 16.15 7.17 -7.62
CA VAL A 180 17.36 6.43 -7.25
C VAL A 180 17.11 4.92 -7.38
N LEU A 181 16.00 4.42 -6.83
CA LEU A 181 15.60 3.02 -6.97
C LEU A 181 15.38 2.63 -8.43
N HIS A 182 14.77 3.52 -9.23
CA HIS A 182 14.61 3.32 -10.67
C HIS A 182 15.96 3.22 -11.39
N GLY A 183 16.89 4.14 -11.09
CA GLY A 183 18.25 4.13 -11.64
C GLY A 183 19.02 2.86 -11.28
N GLU A 184 18.92 2.43 -10.02
CA GLU A 184 19.58 1.23 -9.52
C GLU A 184 18.99 -0.05 -10.14
N GLY A 185 17.65 -0.14 -10.24
CA GLY A 185 16.99 -1.23 -10.96
C GLY A 185 17.42 -1.29 -12.42
N ASN A 186 17.54 -0.14 -13.11
CA ASN A 186 18.02 -0.07 -14.49
C ASN A 186 19.48 -0.55 -14.61
N ARG A 187 20.32 -0.23 -13.63
CA ARG A 187 21.72 -0.67 -13.57
C ARG A 187 21.81 -2.18 -13.38
N LEU A 188 21.08 -2.73 -12.41
CA LEU A 188 21.03 -4.17 -12.13
C LEU A 188 20.46 -4.97 -13.31
N PHE A 189 19.44 -4.44 -13.97
CA PHE A 189 18.87 -5.06 -15.18
C PHE A 189 19.91 -5.18 -16.30
N LYS A 190 20.70 -4.13 -16.54
CA LYS A 190 21.80 -4.16 -17.53
C LYS A 190 22.90 -5.14 -17.16
N LEU A 191 23.12 -5.39 -15.88
CA LEU A 191 24.08 -6.38 -15.37
C LEU A 191 23.53 -7.82 -15.40
N GLY A 192 22.28 -8.03 -15.83
CA GLY A 192 21.63 -9.35 -15.86
C GLY A 192 21.17 -9.85 -14.50
N ARG A 193 21.26 -9.03 -13.44
CA ARG A 193 20.80 -9.36 -12.09
C ARG A 193 19.30 -9.08 -11.97
N TYR A 194 18.50 -9.90 -12.64
CA TYR A 194 17.07 -9.65 -12.81
C TYR A 194 16.29 -9.71 -11.49
N GLU A 195 16.64 -10.62 -10.58
CA GLU A 195 15.97 -10.78 -9.28
C GLU A 195 16.07 -9.50 -8.43
N GLU A 196 17.28 -8.99 -8.27
CA GLU A 196 17.52 -7.77 -7.49
C GLU A 196 16.95 -6.54 -8.20
N ALA A 197 16.99 -6.51 -9.54
CA ALA A 197 16.35 -5.47 -10.31
C ALA A 197 14.82 -5.47 -10.08
N SER A 198 14.17 -6.65 -10.09
CA SER A 198 12.74 -6.76 -9.78
C SER A 198 12.42 -6.25 -8.38
N SER A 199 13.19 -6.65 -7.36
CA SER A 199 12.97 -6.17 -5.99
C SER A 199 13.06 -4.65 -5.90
N LYS A 200 14.04 -4.02 -6.57
CA LYS A 200 14.18 -2.55 -6.59
C LYS A 200 13.03 -1.84 -7.28
N TYR A 201 12.49 -2.41 -8.37
CA TYR A 201 11.30 -1.86 -9.02
C TYR A 201 10.04 -2.03 -8.18
N GLN A 202 9.83 -3.20 -7.55
CA GLN A 202 8.70 -3.43 -6.64
C GLN A 202 8.73 -2.46 -5.47
N GLU A 203 9.89 -2.28 -4.84
CA GLU A 203 10.11 -1.31 -3.77
C GLU A 203 9.67 0.10 -4.19
N ALA A 204 10.10 0.55 -5.37
CA ALA A 204 9.71 1.84 -5.92
C ALA A 204 8.20 1.95 -6.23
N ILE A 205 7.59 0.89 -6.76
CA ILE A 205 6.14 0.83 -7.06
C ILE A 205 5.33 0.95 -5.77
N ILE A 206 5.71 0.22 -4.71
CA ILE A 206 5.04 0.27 -3.40
C ILE A 206 5.14 1.69 -2.83
N CYS A 207 6.32 2.31 -2.89
CA CYS A 207 6.49 3.70 -2.46
C CYS A 207 5.53 4.65 -3.18
N LEU A 208 5.40 4.54 -4.51
CA LEU A 208 4.52 5.42 -5.28
C LEU A 208 3.03 5.13 -5.05
N ARG A 209 2.62 3.87 -4.95
CA ARG A 209 1.23 3.50 -4.65
C ARG A 209 0.79 4.06 -3.29
N ASN A 210 1.67 4.01 -2.29
CA ASN A 210 1.42 4.59 -0.98
C ASN A 210 1.29 6.13 -0.98
N LEU A 211 1.89 6.81 -1.97
CA LEU A 211 1.65 8.25 -2.18
C LEU A 211 0.33 8.48 -2.90
N GLN A 212 0.04 7.65 -3.92
CA GLN A 212 -1.14 7.76 -4.75
C GLN A 212 -2.44 7.62 -3.95
N THR A 213 -2.46 6.83 -2.87
CA THR A 213 -3.62 6.67 -1.98
C THR A 213 -3.98 7.94 -1.18
N LYS A 214 -3.04 8.88 -1.02
CA LYS A 214 -3.26 10.16 -0.33
C LYS A 214 -3.74 11.27 -1.26
N GLU A 215 -3.63 11.06 -2.58
CA GLU A 215 -4.01 12.02 -3.61
C GLU A 215 -5.40 11.72 -4.15
N LYS A 216 -6.15 12.76 -4.55
CA LYS A 216 -7.45 12.55 -5.17
C LYS A 216 -7.28 11.95 -6.57
N PRO A 217 -8.08 10.94 -6.95
CA PRO A 217 -8.05 10.37 -8.29
C PRO A 217 -8.21 11.45 -9.37
N TRP A 218 -7.50 11.29 -10.49
CA TRP A 218 -7.57 12.15 -11.68
C TRP A 218 -7.00 13.57 -11.53
N GLU A 219 -6.45 13.94 -10.37
CA GLU A 219 -5.69 15.18 -10.24
C GLU A 219 -4.31 15.07 -10.92
N VAL A 220 -3.73 16.22 -11.27
CA VAL A 220 -2.45 16.30 -11.99
C VAL A 220 -1.34 15.53 -11.26
N GLN A 221 -1.30 15.60 -9.93
CA GLN A 221 -0.31 14.87 -9.13
C GLN A 221 -0.56 13.36 -9.16
N TRP A 222 -1.82 12.93 -9.05
CA TRP A 222 -2.22 11.53 -9.12
C TRP A 222 -1.85 10.92 -10.48
N LEU A 223 -2.15 11.60 -11.59
CA LEU A 223 -1.79 11.18 -12.95
C LEU A 223 -0.27 11.11 -13.15
N LYS A 224 0.48 12.02 -12.52
CA LYS A 224 1.95 12.00 -12.55
C LYS A 224 2.50 10.77 -11.81
N LEU A 225 1.97 10.46 -10.63
CA LEU A 225 2.33 9.26 -9.88
C LEU A 225 1.96 8.00 -10.65
N GLU A 226 0.77 7.95 -11.23
CA GLU A 226 0.29 6.83 -12.02
C GLU A 226 1.19 6.56 -13.24
N LYS A 227 1.59 7.61 -13.96
CA LYS A 227 2.55 7.50 -15.07
C LYS A 227 3.89 6.91 -14.61
N MET A 228 4.39 7.31 -13.44
CA MET A 228 5.63 6.78 -12.88
C MET A 228 5.47 5.32 -12.46
N ILE A 229 4.36 4.95 -11.81
CA ILE A 229 4.01 3.58 -11.45
C ILE A 229 4.00 2.71 -12.71
N ASN A 230 3.26 3.10 -13.74
CA ASN A 230 3.18 2.35 -15.00
C ASN A 230 4.55 2.16 -15.65
N THR A 231 5.41 3.18 -15.60
CA THR A 231 6.78 3.09 -16.14
C THR A 231 7.62 2.04 -15.39
N LEU A 232 7.54 2.04 -14.06
CA LEU A 232 8.26 1.08 -13.21
C LEU A 232 7.69 -0.33 -13.33
N THR A 233 6.36 -0.48 -13.37
CA THR A 233 5.69 -1.77 -13.59
C THR A 233 6.12 -2.36 -14.93
N LEU A 234 6.20 -1.57 -16.00
CA LEU A 234 6.69 -2.07 -17.29
C LEU A 234 8.16 -2.46 -17.28
N ASN A 235 8.99 -1.83 -16.44
CA ASN A 235 10.38 -2.25 -16.24
C ASN A 235 10.46 -3.54 -15.41
N TYR A 236 9.63 -3.68 -14.39
CA TYR A 236 9.45 -4.91 -13.61
C TYR A 236 9.00 -6.07 -14.51
N CYS A 237 8.00 -5.87 -15.37
CA CYS A 237 7.57 -6.86 -16.36
C CYS A 237 8.71 -7.31 -17.29
N GLN A 238 9.67 -6.43 -17.62
CA GLN A 238 10.84 -6.82 -18.41
C GLN A 238 11.79 -7.73 -17.61
N CYS A 239 11.91 -7.56 -16.30
CA CYS A 239 12.60 -8.52 -15.43
C CYS A 239 11.88 -9.86 -15.44
N LEU A 240 10.56 -9.87 -15.25
CA LEU A 240 9.76 -11.10 -15.24
C LEU A 240 9.84 -11.85 -16.57
N LEU A 241 9.82 -11.16 -17.71
CA LEU A 241 10.07 -11.78 -19.02
C LEU A 241 11.44 -12.49 -19.10
N LYS A 242 12.45 -12.00 -18.38
CA LYS A 242 13.78 -12.62 -18.30
C LYS A 242 13.86 -13.76 -17.29
N LYS A 243 12.96 -13.76 -16.30
CA LYS A 243 12.76 -14.83 -15.33
C LYS A 243 11.78 -15.91 -15.79
N GLU A 244 11.20 -15.75 -16.98
CA GLU A 244 10.20 -16.66 -17.56
C GLU A 244 8.85 -16.69 -16.81
N GLU A 245 8.57 -15.66 -16.02
CA GLU A 245 7.31 -15.49 -15.27
C GLU A 245 6.25 -14.77 -16.12
N TYR A 246 5.76 -15.45 -17.17
CA TYR A 246 4.96 -14.82 -18.21
C TYR A 246 3.53 -14.45 -17.77
N TYR A 247 2.90 -15.22 -16.88
CA TYR A 247 1.51 -14.98 -16.46
C TYR A 247 1.37 -13.67 -15.67
N GLU A 248 2.28 -13.39 -14.75
CA GLU A 248 2.29 -12.13 -13.99
C GLU A 248 2.51 -10.92 -14.91
N VAL A 249 3.33 -11.08 -15.96
CA VAL A 249 3.48 -10.05 -17.00
C VAL A 249 2.16 -9.77 -17.71
N LEU A 250 1.40 -10.82 -18.06
CA LEU A 250 0.11 -10.68 -18.73
C LEU A 250 -0.91 -9.95 -17.85
N GLU A 251 -0.95 -10.27 -16.55
CA GLU A 251 -1.83 -9.60 -15.59
C GLU A 251 -1.51 -8.10 -15.48
N HIS A 252 -0.25 -7.77 -15.17
CA HIS A 252 0.17 -6.37 -15.03
C HIS A 252 -0.02 -5.54 -16.29
N THR A 253 0.35 -6.09 -17.45
CA THR A 253 0.20 -5.35 -18.72
C THR A 253 -1.26 -5.21 -19.14
N SER A 254 -2.11 -6.20 -18.87
CA SER A 254 -3.54 -6.11 -19.15
C SER A 254 -4.24 -5.10 -18.24
N ASP A 255 -3.85 -5.02 -16.97
CA ASP A 255 -4.37 -4.02 -16.04
C ASP A 255 -3.99 -2.60 -16.47
N ILE A 256 -2.72 -2.37 -16.81
CA ILE A 256 -2.25 -1.09 -17.36
C ILE A 256 -3.07 -0.70 -18.60
N LEU A 257 -3.28 -1.63 -19.53
CA LEU A 257 -3.97 -1.36 -20.79
C LEU A 257 -5.48 -1.15 -20.63
N ARG A 258 -6.10 -1.69 -19.58
CA ARG A 258 -7.51 -1.44 -19.24
C ARG A 258 -7.73 0.03 -18.90
N HIS A 259 -6.79 0.63 -18.17
CA HIS A 259 -6.86 2.03 -17.75
C HIS A 259 -6.19 2.99 -18.76
N HIS A 260 -5.12 2.55 -19.42
CA HIS A 260 -4.26 3.36 -20.29
C HIS A 260 -4.01 2.69 -21.65
N PRO A 261 -5.01 2.67 -22.55
CA PRO A 261 -4.90 2.01 -23.85
C PRO A 261 -3.93 2.71 -24.82
N GLY A 262 -3.34 3.84 -24.44
CA GLY A 262 -2.33 4.55 -25.24
C GLY A 262 -0.88 4.11 -24.99
N ILE A 263 -0.62 3.23 -24.01
CA ILE A 263 0.76 2.88 -23.62
C ILE A 263 1.33 1.79 -24.54
N VAL A 264 2.01 2.21 -25.60
CA VAL A 264 2.64 1.35 -26.62
C VAL A 264 3.53 0.27 -26.03
N LYS A 265 4.38 0.64 -25.07
CA LYS A 265 5.31 -0.29 -24.42
C LYS A 265 4.59 -1.45 -23.71
N ALA A 266 3.38 -1.23 -23.18
CA ALA A 266 2.59 -2.26 -22.53
C ALA A 266 2.12 -3.32 -23.54
N TYR A 267 1.59 -2.90 -24.70
CA TYR A 267 1.25 -3.83 -25.79
C TYR A 267 2.47 -4.63 -26.25
N TYR A 268 3.63 -3.97 -26.43
CA TYR A 268 4.83 -4.67 -26.88
C TYR A 268 5.34 -5.71 -25.86
N VAL A 269 5.32 -5.37 -24.57
CA VAL A 269 5.69 -6.31 -23.49
C VAL A 269 4.71 -7.48 -23.42
N ARG A 270 3.40 -7.19 -23.48
CA ARG A 270 2.34 -8.20 -23.43
C ARG A 270 2.39 -9.15 -24.62
N ALA A 271 2.63 -8.64 -25.82
CA ALA A 271 2.84 -9.45 -27.01
C ALA A 271 3.98 -10.45 -26.85
N ARG A 272 5.10 -10.02 -26.25
CA ARG A 272 6.23 -10.90 -25.98
C ARG A 272 5.89 -11.98 -24.96
N ALA A 273 5.12 -11.67 -23.92
CA ALA A 273 4.64 -12.68 -22.98
C ALA A 273 3.69 -13.68 -23.66
N HIS A 274 2.72 -13.20 -24.44
CA HIS A 274 1.81 -14.05 -25.22
C HIS A 274 2.55 -14.98 -26.20
N ALA A 275 3.63 -14.50 -26.82
CA ALA A 275 4.47 -15.31 -27.69
C ALA A 275 5.17 -16.47 -26.97
N GLU A 276 5.52 -16.31 -25.69
CA GLU A 276 6.13 -17.37 -24.87
C GLU A 276 5.11 -18.40 -24.36
N VAL A 277 3.86 -17.98 -24.11
CA VAL A 277 2.76 -18.88 -23.71
C VAL A 277 1.93 -19.43 -24.88
N TRP A 278 2.40 -19.29 -26.12
CA TRP A 278 1.77 -19.83 -27.34
C TRP A 278 0.40 -19.22 -27.71
N ASN A 279 0.09 -18.02 -27.19
CA ASN A 279 -1.09 -17.25 -27.56
C ASN A 279 -0.81 -16.39 -28.81
N GLU A 280 -0.68 -17.05 -29.97
CA GLU A 280 -0.22 -16.41 -31.20
C GLU A 280 -1.17 -15.32 -31.71
N ALA A 281 -2.48 -15.54 -31.60
CA ALA A 281 -3.50 -14.60 -32.08
C ALA A 281 -3.44 -13.28 -31.29
N GLU A 282 -3.36 -13.39 -29.97
CA GLU A 282 -3.27 -12.28 -29.03
C GLU A 282 -1.93 -11.54 -29.19
N ALA A 283 -0.82 -12.28 -29.34
CA ALA A 283 0.50 -11.68 -29.59
C ALA A 283 0.51 -10.84 -30.87
N LYS A 284 -0.11 -11.34 -31.95
CA LYS A 284 -0.23 -10.61 -33.22
C LYS A 284 -1.13 -9.39 -33.10
N ALA A 285 -2.26 -9.49 -32.40
CA ALA A 285 -3.16 -8.37 -32.16
C ALA A 285 -2.45 -7.23 -31.41
N ASP A 286 -1.70 -7.57 -30.36
CA ASP A 286 -0.92 -6.60 -29.59
C ASP A 286 0.20 -5.95 -30.42
N LEU A 287 0.93 -6.73 -31.22
CA LEU A 287 1.97 -6.21 -32.12
C LEU A 287 1.40 -5.29 -33.21
N GLN A 288 0.22 -5.61 -33.74
CA GLN A 288 -0.49 -4.73 -34.66
C GLN A 288 -0.86 -3.42 -33.97
N LYS A 289 -1.34 -3.49 -32.72
CA LYS A 289 -1.67 -2.29 -31.96
C LYS A 289 -0.46 -1.40 -31.69
N VAL A 290 0.71 -1.99 -31.46
CA VAL A 290 1.98 -1.25 -31.38
C VAL A 290 2.25 -0.46 -32.65
N LEU A 291 2.02 -1.04 -33.84
CA LEU A 291 2.24 -0.35 -35.12
C LEU A 291 1.23 0.77 -35.38
N GLU A 292 -0.01 0.61 -34.93
CA GLU A 292 -1.04 1.65 -35.03
C GLU A 292 -0.68 2.88 -34.19
N LEU A 293 -0.17 2.66 -32.98
CA LEU A 293 0.17 3.75 -32.05
C LEU A 293 1.56 4.34 -32.32
N GLU A 294 2.53 3.52 -32.71
CA GLU A 294 3.91 3.94 -32.95
C GLU A 294 4.50 3.26 -34.21
N PRO A 295 4.27 3.84 -35.40
CA PRO A 295 4.78 3.31 -36.66
C PRO A 295 6.31 3.20 -36.75
N SER A 296 7.05 3.96 -35.92
CA SER A 296 8.52 3.92 -35.87
C SER A 296 9.07 2.56 -35.41
N MET A 297 8.27 1.81 -34.64
CA MET A 297 8.63 0.49 -34.11
C MET A 297 8.54 -0.66 -35.14
N GLN A 298 8.26 -0.35 -36.42
CA GLN A 298 8.05 -1.35 -37.48
C GLN A 298 9.17 -2.38 -37.62
N LYS A 299 10.43 -2.00 -37.38
CA LYS A 299 11.56 -2.95 -37.45
C LYS A 299 11.53 -3.95 -36.29
N ALA A 300 11.21 -3.49 -35.07
CA ALA A 300 11.13 -4.33 -33.88
C ALA A 300 9.94 -5.29 -33.98
N VAL A 301 8.76 -4.80 -34.37
CA VAL A 301 7.56 -5.64 -34.55
C VAL A 301 7.77 -6.70 -35.64
N ARG A 302 8.38 -6.33 -36.78
CA ARG A 302 8.71 -7.30 -37.83
C ARG A 302 9.65 -8.40 -37.36
N ARG A 303 10.57 -8.10 -36.43
CA ARG A 303 11.45 -9.09 -35.83
C ARG A 303 10.65 -10.07 -34.96
N GLU A 304 9.79 -9.56 -34.08
CA GLU A 304 8.96 -10.42 -33.21
C GLU A 304 8.01 -11.32 -34.02
N LEU A 305 7.36 -10.78 -35.06
CA LEU A 305 6.49 -11.57 -35.93
C LEU A 305 7.24 -12.72 -36.62
N ARG A 306 8.48 -12.48 -37.08
CA ARG A 306 9.32 -13.55 -37.64
C ARG A 306 9.69 -14.61 -36.61
N LEU A 307 9.95 -14.22 -35.36
CA LEU A 307 10.24 -15.17 -34.27
C LEU A 307 9.02 -16.06 -33.98
N LEU A 308 7.83 -15.46 -33.90
CA LEU A 308 6.55 -16.16 -33.78
C LEU A 308 6.32 -17.15 -34.94
N GLU A 309 6.55 -16.72 -36.19
CA GLU A 309 6.40 -17.57 -37.38
C GLU A 309 7.39 -18.74 -37.42
N ASN A 310 8.65 -18.52 -37.01
CA ASN A 310 9.66 -19.57 -37.00
C ASN A 310 9.36 -20.66 -35.95
N ARG A 311 8.70 -20.32 -34.84
CA ARG A 311 8.22 -21.30 -33.85
C ARG A 311 7.12 -22.23 -34.42
N ARG A 312 6.49 -21.88 -35.55
CA ARG A 312 5.47 -22.73 -36.23
C ARG A 312 6.06 -23.84 -37.09
N ARG A 313 7.38 -23.88 -37.34
CA ARG A 313 7.97 -24.95 -38.16
C ARG A 313 7.91 -26.28 -37.37
N PRO A 314 7.23 -27.31 -37.89
CA PRO A 314 6.97 -28.54 -37.14
C PRO A 314 8.27 -29.33 -36.97
N GLY A 315 8.84 -29.30 -35.76
CA GLY A 315 10.09 -30.00 -35.47
C GLY A 315 10.44 -30.18 -33.99
N CYS A 316 9.62 -29.72 -33.04
CA CYS A 316 9.83 -29.97 -31.61
C CYS A 316 8.51 -30.36 -30.96
N SER A 317 8.45 -31.63 -30.53
CA SER A 317 7.36 -32.25 -29.79
C SER A 317 7.05 -31.50 -28.48
N LEU A 318 5.76 -31.26 -28.25
CA LEU A 318 5.18 -30.83 -26.97
C LEU A 318 5.63 -31.76 -25.83
N PRO A 319 5.96 -31.25 -24.62
CA PRO A 319 5.80 -32.02 -23.41
C PRO A 319 4.30 -32.23 -23.18
N SER A 320 3.85 -33.47 -23.24
CA SER A 320 2.47 -33.83 -22.89
C SER A 320 2.18 -33.45 -21.44
N GLY A 321 1.17 -32.62 -21.21
CA GLY A 321 0.51 -32.52 -19.91
C GLY A 321 0.19 -31.11 -19.44
N LEU A 322 -0.86 -30.50 -19.99
CA LEU A 322 -1.80 -29.67 -19.23
C LEU A 322 -3.03 -29.45 -20.11
N VAL A 323 -4.02 -30.31 -19.89
CA VAL A 323 -5.36 -30.19 -20.48
C VAL A 323 -5.99 -28.91 -19.94
N LEU A 324 -6.34 -28.02 -20.87
CA LEU A 324 -7.13 -26.81 -20.62
C LEU A 324 -8.57 -27.24 -20.28
N SER A 325 -9.05 -26.91 -19.06
CA SER A 325 -10.48 -26.92 -18.75
C SER A 325 -11.10 -25.60 -19.25
N GLY A 326 -12.04 -25.76 -20.17
CA GLY A 326 -12.57 -24.73 -21.06
C GLY A 326 -13.32 -23.57 -20.39
N SER A 327 -13.23 -22.42 -21.06
CA SER A 327 -14.25 -21.36 -20.99
C SER A 327 -15.26 -21.62 -22.11
N SER A 328 -16.50 -21.87 -21.73
CA SER A 328 -17.62 -22.10 -22.65
C SER A 328 -18.02 -20.80 -23.35
N CYS A 329 -17.84 -20.77 -24.67
CA CYS A 329 -18.48 -19.80 -25.55
C CYS A 329 -20.00 -20.00 -25.53
N VAL A 330 -20.72 -18.89 -25.36
CA VAL A 330 -22.16 -18.77 -25.56
C VAL A 330 -22.41 -18.76 -27.05
N ASP A 331 -23.13 -19.76 -27.57
CA ASP A 331 -23.69 -19.70 -28.91
C ASP A 331 -25.22 -19.80 -28.84
N SER A 332 -25.83 -18.92 -29.61
CA SER A 332 -27.27 -18.66 -29.64
C SER A 332 -27.92 -19.53 -30.70
N SER A 333 -29.07 -20.16 -30.42
CA SER A 333 -30.25 -20.17 -31.30
C SER A 333 -31.40 -21.04 -30.75
N PRO A 334 -32.65 -20.79 -31.20
CA PRO A 334 -33.86 -21.05 -30.42
C PRO A 334 -34.65 -22.26 -30.92
N SER A 335 -35.62 -22.71 -30.10
CA SER A 335 -36.96 -23.23 -30.44
C SER A 335 -37.37 -24.46 -29.61
N ASP A 336 -38.65 -24.43 -29.25
CA ASP A 336 -39.52 -25.54 -28.87
C ASP A 336 -39.33 -26.22 -27.51
N ALA A 337 -40.06 -25.70 -26.52
CA ALA A 337 -40.56 -26.50 -25.41
C ALA A 337 -42.05 -26.20 -25.18
N SER A 338 -42.87 -27.05 -25.79
CA SER A 338 -44.22 -27.35 -25.37
C SER A 338 -44.19 -28.07 -24.01
N GLY A 339 -45.18 -27.80 -23.14
CA GLY A 339 -45.55 -28.74 -22.07
C GLY A 339 -45.63 -28.17 -20.65
N CYS A 340 -46.88 -28.05 -20.20
CA CYS A 340 -47.36 -28.24 -18.83
C CYS A 340 -46.95 -27.19 -17.75
N LEU A 341 -47.86 -26.28 -17.40
CA LEU A 341 -48.99 -26.42 -16.46
C LEU A 341 -48.63 -26.15 -14.99
N LYS A 342 -49.25 -25.06 -14.51
CA LYS A 342 -49.82 -24.78 -13.17
C LYS A 342 -49.10 -23.75 -12.31
N THR A 343 -49.77 -22.60 -12.20
CA THR A 343 -50.35 -21.98 -10.99
C THR A 343 -50.12 -20.47 -10.97
N GLY A 344 -51.18 -19.71 -10.65
CA GLY A 344 -51.06 -18.27 -10.40
C GLY A 344 -52.15 -17.40 -11.02
N LYS A 345 -53.42 -17.60 -10.63
CA LYS A 345 -54.48 -16.59 -10.81
C LYS A 345 -54.18 -15.35 -9.94
N ARG A 346 -54.31 -14.14 -10.52
CA ARG A 346 -54.79 -12.83 -9.97
C ARG A 346 -54.16 -11.72 -10.84
N GLY A 347 -54.84 -10.72 -11.39
CA GLY A 347 -56.25 -10.35 -11.41
C GLY A 347 -56.43 -9.34 -12.55
N SER A 348 -57.61 -9.41 -13.18
CA SER A 348 -58.08 -8.48 -14.19
C SER A 348 -58.32 -7.10 -13.60
N GLY A 349 -57.87 -6.07 -14.32
CA GLY A 349 -58.11 -4.68 -13.99
C GLY A 349 -59.57 -4.26 -14.12
N LEU A 350 -59.88 -3.17 -13.43
CA LEU A 350 -61.06 -2.35 -13.65
C LEU A 350 -60.64 -0.88 -13.47
N GLY A 351 -60.96 -0.06 -14.47
CA GLY A 351 -61.37 1.32 -14.29
C GLY A 351 -60.29 2.40 -14.22
N ASN A 352 -60.05 3.07 -15.35
CA ASN A 352 -59.85 4.53 -15.39
C ASN A 352 -61.16 5.24 -14.94
N PRO A 353 -61.15 6.52 -14.53
CA PRO A 353 -60.17 7.57 -14.82
C PRO A 353 -59.32 8.07 -13.64
#